data_AF-A0A355SD34-F1
#
_entry.id   AF-A0A355SD34-F1
#
_cell.length_a   1.000
_cell.length_b   1.000
_cell.length_c   1.000
_cell.angle_alpha   90.00
_cell.angle_beta   90.00
_cell.angle_gamma   90.00
#
_symmetry.space_group_name_H-M   'P 1'
#
loop_
_entity.id
_entity.type
_entity.pdbx_description
1 polymer ?
#
loop_
_entity_poly.entity_id
_entity_poly.type
_entity_poly.pdbx_seq_one_letter_code
_entity_poly.pdbx_strand_id
1 'polypeptide(L)'
;MIKGRIFMDLSQNVTREKIIRATISFIEKYGIHSVTIRGIAKEADVNSAAINYYFRSKENLLEETLKLTIKNFQDDYYAIAQKQYQNPGELLQAILFYLLAGSTRYPGITKAHLYESFVNN
;
A
#
# COMPACT_ATOMS: atom_id res chain seq x y z
N MET A 1 -10.91 8.35 8.05
CA MET A 1 -11.03 6.88 8.29
C MET A 1 -10.42 6.11 7.12
N ILE A 2 -9.10 5.91 7.10
CA ILE A 2 -8.39 5.18 6.01
C ILE A 2 -8.60 3.65 6.13
N LYS A 3 -9.01 3.17 7.31
CA LYS A 3 -9.40 1.76 7.55
C LYS A 3 -10.64 1.31 6.76
N GLY A 4 -11.36 2.18 6.05
CA GLY A 4 -12.59 1.82 5.34
C GLY A 4 -12.42 1.60 3.83
N ARG A 5 -11.56 2.38 3.15
CA ARG A 5 -11.48 2.37 1.66
C ARG A 5 -10.44 1.42 1.07
N ILE A 6 -9.44 0.97 1.83
CA ILE A 6 -8.55 -0.13 1.42
C ILE A 6 -9.35 -1.44 1.17
N PHE A 7 -10.63 -1.49 1.55
CA PHE A 7 -11.40 -2.73 1.71
C PHE A 7 -12.59 -2.87 0.75
N MET A 8 -12.93 -1.85 -0.07
CA MET A 8 -14.22 -1.86 -0.80
C MET A 8 -14.12 -2.13 -2.31
N ASP A 9 -12.92 -2.12 -2.90
CA ASP A 9 -12.70 -2.27 -4.36
C ASP A 9 -12.12 -3.66 -4.77
N LEU A 10 -12.15 -4.66 -3.88
CA LEU A 10 -11.59 -6.02 -4.14
C LEU A 10 -12.65 -7.13 -4.08
N SER A 11 -13.88 -6.83 -4.50
CA SER A 11 -15.10 -7.62 -4.28
C SER A 11 -15.20 -8.99 -4.98
N GLN A 12 -14.09 -9.63 -5.39
CA GLN A 12 -14.14 -10.97 -6.00
C GLN A 12 -13.15 -12.00 -5.46
N ASN A 13 -12.19 -11.65 -4.57
CA ASN A 13 -11.27 -12.66 -4.03
C ASN A 13 -10.64 -12.34 -2.66
N VAL A 14 -11.25 -12.87 -1.59
CA VAL A 14 -10.81 -12.71 -0.19
C VAL A 14 -9.36 -13.17 0.02
N THR A 15 -8.92 -14.23 -0.65
CA THR A 15 -7.56 -14.76 -0.50
C THR A 15 -6.52 -13.84 -1.14
N ARG A 16 -6.79 -13.32 -2.34
CA ARG A 16 -5.92 -12.34 -3.01
C ARG A 16 -5.73 -11.10 -2.12
N GLU A 17 -6.81 -10.60 -1.52
CA GLU A 17 -6.75 -9.47 -0.59
C GLU A 17 -5.92 -9.79 0.66
N LYS A 18 -6.13 -10.96 1.28
CA LYS A 18 -5.31 -11.40 2.42
C LYS A 18 -3.81 -11.39 2.09
N ILE A 19 -3.45 -11.89 0.90
CA ILE A 19 -2.05 -11.91 0.46
C ILE A 19 -1.50 -10.49 0.32
N ILE A 20 -2.22 -9.56 -0.32
CA ILE A 20 -1.78 -8.16 -0.44
C ILE A 20 -1.60 -7.52 0.94
N ARG A 21 -2.55 -7.74 1.87
CA ARG A 21 -2.47 -7.21 3.24
C ARG A 21 -1.26 -7.75 3.99
N ALA A 22 -1.01 -9.04 3.86
CA ALA A 22 0.16 -9.68 4.44
C ALA A 22 1.46 -9.13 3.84
N THR A 23 1.51 -8.89 2.52
CA THR A 23 2.66 -8.26 1.88
C THR A 23 2.94 -6.87 2.45
N ILE A 24 1.91 -6.03 2.59
CA ILE A 24 2.06 -4.68 3.20
C ILE A 24 2.60 -4.81 4.64
N SER A 25 1.98 -5.66 5.48
CA SER A 25 2.44 -5.92 6.86
C SER A 25 3.88 -6.41 6.91
N PHE A 26 4.26 -7.31 6.00
CA PHE A 26 5.61 -7.85 5.91
C PHE A 26 6.63 -6.77 5.54
N ILE A 27 6.32 -5.91 4.57
CA ILE A 27 7.18 -4.78 4.19
C ILE A 27 7.35 -3.81 5.37
N GLU A 28 6.29 -3.51 6.11
CA GLU A 28 6.37 -2.65 7.30
C GLU A 28 7.25 -3.25 8.41
N LYS A 29 7.18 -4.56 8.61
CA LYS A 29 7.94 -5.25 9.67
C LYS A 29 9.40 -5.50 9.32
N TYR A 30 9.69 -5.86 8.06
CA TYR A 30 10.97 -6.43 7.67
C TYR A 30 11.65 -5.67 6.52
N GLY A 31 10.96 -4.72 5.88
CA GLY A 31 11.45 -4.01 4.72
C GLY A 31 11.24 -4.75 3.39
N ILE A 32 11.18 -3.99 2.30
CA ILE A 32 10.84 -4.52 0.96
C ILE A 32 11.87 -5.53 0.44
N HIS A 33 13.15 -5.35 0.72
CA HIS A 33 14.20 -6.26 0.25
C HIS A 33 14.19 -7.63 0.95
N SER A 34 13.53 -7.73 2.11
CA SER A 34 13.41 -8.98 2.87
C SER A 34 12.20 -9.84 2.43
N VAL A 35 11.41 -9.35 1.47
CA VAL A 35 10.17 -10.03 1.04
C VAL A 35 10.48 -11.37 0.36
N THR A 36 9.79 -12.43 0.80
CA THR A 36 9.84 -13.77 0.20
C THR A 36 8.45 -14.37 0.09
N ILE A 37 8.21 -15.22 -0.91
CA ILE A 37 6.93 -15.93 -1.09
C ILE A 37 6.55 -16.73 0.18
N ARG A 38 7.52 -17.43 0.78
CA ARG A 38 7.29 -18.20 2.01
C ARG A 38 6.95 -17.30 3.20
N GLY A 39 7.63 -16.17 3.34
CA GLY A 39 7.35 -15.19 4.40
C GLY A 39 5.94 -14.62 4.31
N ILE A 40 5.53 -14.22 3.10
CA ILE A 40 4.17 -13.70 2.87
C ILE A 40 3.13 -14.80 3.06
N ALA A 41 3.37 -16.02 2.59
CA ALA A 41 2.44 -17.14 2.76
C ALA A 41 2.15 -17.40 4.25
N LYS A 42 3.20 -17.37 5.08
CA LYS A 42 3.08 -17.49 6.53
C LYS A 42 2.32 -16.31 7.15
N GLU A 43 2.64 -15.08 6.75
CA GLU A 43 1.97 -13.87 7.28
C GLU A 43 0.49 -13.80 6.86
N ALA A 44 0.12 -14.34 5.69
CA ALA A 44 -1.26 -14.34 5.18
C ALA A 44 -2.08 -15.55 5.63
N ASP A 45 -1.46 -16.52 6.30
CA ASP A 45 -2.06 -17.83 6.63
C ASP A 45 -2.58 -18.57 5.40
N VAL A 46 -1.73 -18.70 4.38
CA VAL A 46 -2.01 -19.42 3.13
C VAL A 46 -0.81 -20.29 2.73
N ASN A 47 -1.03 -21.21 1.77
CA ASN A 47 0.08 -21.93 1.15
C ASN A 47 0.75 -21.11 0.03
N SER A 48 2.02 -21.38 -0.26
CA SER A 48 2.76 -20.68 -1.32
C SER A 48 2.17 -20.88 -2.72
N ALA A 49 1.46 -21.99 -2.97
CA ALA A 49 0.82 -22.25 -4.25
C ALA A 49 -0.33 -21.27 -4.53
N ALA A 50 -1.05 -20.82 -3.49
CA ALA A 50 -2.08 -19.78 -3.60
C ALA A 50 -1.47 -18.45 -4.05
N ILE A 51 -0.29 -18.06 -3.52
CA ILE A 51 0.41 -16.85 -3.98
C ILE A 51 0.78 -16.97 -5.46
N ASN A 52 1.38 -18.09 -5.87
CA ASN A 52 1.74 -18.32 -7.27
C ASN A 52 0.52 -18.37 -8.20
N TYR A 53 -0.62 -18.88 -7.72
CA TYR A 53 -1.87 -18.87 -8.48
C TYR A 53 -2.35 -17.44 -8.77
N TYR A 54 -2.37 -16.57 -7.76
CA TYR A 54 -2.90 -15.20 -7.89
C TYR A 54 -1.92 -14.23 -8.54
N PHE A 55 -0.63 -14.32 -8.23
CA PHE A 55 0.35 -13.29 -8.58
C PHE A 55 1.45 -13.76 -9.53
N ARG A 56 1.58 -15.08 -9.75
CA ARG A 56 2.60 -15.71 -10.62
C ARG A 56 4.05 -15.59 -10.15
N SER A 57 4.48 -14.43 -9.66
CA SER A 57 5.83 -14.18 -9.16
C SER A 57 5.83 -13.28 -7.92
N LYS A 58 6.97 -13.19 -7.23
CA LYS A 58 7.17 -12.27 -6.10
C LYS A 58 7.13 -10.82 -6.58
N GLU A 59 7.74 -10.57 -7.73
CA GLU A 59 7.86 -9.27 -8.37
C GLU A 59 6.49 -8.71 -8.73
N ASN A 60 5.62 -9.51 -9.36
CA ASN A 60 4.25 -9.12 -9.68
C ASN A 60 3.43 -8.84 -8.41
N LEU A 61 3.57 -9.67 -7.37
CA LEU A 61 2.90 -9.42 -6.09
C LEU A 61 3.34 -8.08 -5.48
N LEU A 62 4.64 -7.79 -5.49
CA LEU A 62 5.16 -6.52 -5.00
C LEU A 62 4.64 -5.35 -5.83
N GLU A 63 4.69 -5.45 -7.16
CA GLU A 63 4.21 -4.42 -8.07
C GLU A 63 2.73 -4.13 -7.86
N GLU A 64 1.87 -5.15 -7.84
CA GLU A 64 0.43 -4.99 -7.61
C GLU A 64 0.14 -4.41 -6.22
N THR A 65 0.89 -4.84 -5.20
CA THR A 65 0.76 -4.31 -3.83
C THR A 65 1.11 -2.83 -3.78
N LEU A 66 2.26 -2.45 -4.35
CA LEU A 66 2.72 -1.06 -4.37
C LEU A 66 1.79 -0.18 -5.21
N LYS A 67 1.36 -0.62 -6.40
CA LYS A 67 0.35 0.07 -7.21
C LYS A 67 -0.93 0.33 -6.43
N LEU A 68 -1.43 -0.66 -5.68
CA LEU A 68 -2.62 -0.48 -4.86
C LEU A 68 -2.43 0.57 -3.75
N THR A 69 -1.25 0.61 -3.12
CA THR A 69 -0.97 1.64 -2.09
C THR A 69 -0.93 3.04 -2.68
N ILE A 70 -0.38 3.22 -3.89
CA ILE A 70 -0.42 4.51 -4.62
C ILE A 70 -1.84 4.87 -5.03
N LYS A 71 -2.62 3.93 -5.57
CA LYS A 71 -4.03 4.17 -5.91
C LYS A 71 -4.82 4.67 -4.69
N ASN A 72 -4.66 4.00 -3.54
CA ASN A 72 -5.33 4.42 -2.31
C ASN A 72 -4.90 5.82 -1.86
N PHE A 73 -3.61 6.12 -1.94
CA PHE A 73 -3.08 7.46 -1.67
C PHE A 73 -3.70 8.51 -2.61
N GLN A 74 -3.77 8.23 -3.90
CA GLN A 74 -4.38 9.11 -4.90
C GLN A 74 -5.88 9.33 -4.63
N ASP A 75 -6.63 8.26 -4.35
CA ASP A 75 -8.07 8.33 -4.06
C ASP A 75 -8.34 9.21 -2.83
N ASP A 76 -7.55 9.06 -1.77
CA ASP A 76 -7.63 9.92 -0.58
C ASP A 76 -7.20 11.36 -0.87
N TYR A 77 -6.10 11.56 -1.62
CA TYR A 77 -5.62 12.86 -2.04
C TYR A 77 -6.67 13.63 -2.84
N TYR A 78 -7.29 12.99 -3.85
CA TYR A 78 -8.37 13.59 -4.63
C TYR A 78 -9.57 13.95 -3.74
N ALA A 79 -9.94 13.08 -2.80
CA ALA A 79 -11.00 13.36 -1.85
C ALA A 79 -10.68 14.54 -0.90
N ILE A 80 -9.41 14.79 -0.60
CA ILE A 80 -8.97 15.97 0.15
C ILE A 80 -9.02 17.20 -0.76
N ALA A 81 -8.44 17.12 -1.97
CA ALA A 81 -8.30 18.23 -2.90
C ALA A 81 -9.63 18.77 -3.43
N GLN A 82 -10.66 17.92 -3.55
CA GLN A 82 -11.99 18.31 -4.04
C GLN A 82 -12.88 18.98 -2.98
N LYS A 83 -12.45 19.04 -1.71
CA LYS A 83 -13.21 19.75 -0.68
C LYS A 83 -13.14 21.26 -0.92
N GLN A 84 -14.16 21.96 -0.46
CA GLN A 84 -14.16 23.42 -0.45
C GLN A 84 -13.34 23.91 0.75
N TYR A 85 -12.34 24.74 0.48
CA TYR A 85 -11.49 25.39 1.47
C TYR A 85 -11.67 26.90 1.41
N GLN A 86 -11.48 27.59 2.52
CA GLN A 86 -11.61 29.05 2.56
C GLN A 86 -10.42 29.76 1.89
N ASN A 87 -9.25 29.13 1.91
CA ASN A 87 -8.02 29.64 1.31
C ASN A 87 -7.04 28.50 0.97
N PRO A 88 -6.01 28.73 0.12
CA PRO A 88 -5.04 27.70 -0.25
C PRO A 88 -4.22 27.12 0.92
N GLY A 89 -4.06 27.87 2.01
CA GLY A 89 -3.31 27.43 3.19
C GLY A 89 -3.97 26.26 3.92
N GLU A 90 -5.30 26.23 3.99
CA GLU A 90 -6.04 25.12 4.59
C GLU A 90 -5.90 23.82 3.78
N LEU A 91 -5.93 23.92 2.45
CA LEU A 91 -5.67 22.78 1.57
C LEU A 91 -4.25 22.24 1.78
N LEU A 92 -3.25 23.14 1.80
CA LEU A 92 -1.86 22.76 2.04
C LEU A 92 -1.70 22.05 3.40
N GLN A 93 -2.31 22.60 4.46
CA GLN A 93 -2.29 22.00 5.79
C GLN A 93 -2.95 20.62 5.81
N ALA A 94 -4.09 20.45 5.15
CA ALA A 94 -4.79 19.16 5.06
C ALA A 94 -3.96 18.11 4.33
N ILE A 95 -3.36 18.46 3.18
CA ILE A 95 -2.48 17.57 2.43
C ILE A 95 -1.22 17.23 3.24
N LEU A 96 -0.60 18.22 3.89
CA LEU A 96 0.60 18.02 4.69
C LEU A 96 0.34 17.06 5.86
N PHE A 97 -0.74 17.27 6.64
CA PHE A 97 -1.10 16.35 7.72
C PHE A 97 -1.42 14.95 7.22
N TYR A 98 -2.08 14.83 6.06
CA TYR A 98 -2.34 13.54 5.45
C TYR A 98 -1.04 12.81 5.07
N LEU A 99 -0.11 13.51 4.42
CA LEU A 99 1.22 12.97 4.04
C LEU A 99 2.03 12.54 5.27
N LEU A 100 2.10 13.39 6.30
CA LEU A 100 2.84 13.09 7.53
C LEU A 100 2.21 11.93 8.31
N ALA A 101 0.88 11.87 8.40
CA ALA A 101 0.18 10.76 9.02
C ALA A 101 0.39 9.45 8.24
N GLY A 102 0.40 9.51 6.91
CA GLY A 102 0.68 8.38 6.05
C GLY A 102 2.10 7.84 6.24
N SER A 103 3.10 8.72 6.20
CA SER A 103 4.52 8.34 6.33
C SER A 103 4.88 7.81 7.71
N THR A 104 4.26 8.34 8.77
CA THR A 104 4.46 7.83 10.14
C THR A 104 3.74 6.50 10.37
N ARG A 105 2.59 6.27 9.72
CA ARG A 105 1.83 5.03 9.85
C ARG A 105 2.39 3.88 9.03
N TYR A 106 2.91 4.17 7.84
CA TYR A 106 3.42 3.17 6.89
C TYR A 106 4.83 3.51 6.39
N PRO A 107 5.82 3.64 7.29
CA PRO A 107 7.17 4.05 6.93
C PRO A 107 7.85 3.05 5.97
N GLY A 108 7.56 1.76 6.06
CA GLY A 108 8.11 0.73 5.17
C GLY A 108 7.65 0.90 3.73
N ILE A 109 6.35 1.13 3.52
CA ILE A 109 5.74 1.40 2.21
C ILE A 109 6.20 2.76 1.68
N THR A 110 6.23 3.81 2.51
CA THR A 110 6.76 5.11 2.08
C THR A 110 8.20 4.99 1.60
N LYS A 111 9.06 4.30 2.36
CA LYS A 111 10.45 4.06 1.95
C LYS A 111 10.55 3.25 0.66
N ALA A 112 9.70 2.24 0.48
CA ALA A 112 9.67 1.43 -0.74
C ALA A 112 9.40 2.28 -2.00
N HIS A 113 8.44 3.20 -1.94
CA HIS A 113 8.13 4.11 -3.06
C HIS A 113 9.23 5.14 -3.33
N LEU A 114 9.81 5.69 -2.28
CA LEU A 114 10.89 6.67 -2.41
C LEU A 114 12.18 6.03 -2.94
N TYR A 115 12.47 4.78 -2.58
CA TYR A 115 13.67 4.08 -3.03
C TYR A 115 13.74 4.01 -4.55
N GLU A 116 12.68 3.58 -5.23
CA GLU A 116 12.67 3.55 -6.70
C GLU A 116 12.84 4.95 -7.31
N SER A 117 12.22 5.97 -6.70
CA SER A 117 12.27 7.35 -7.20
C SER A 117 13.68 7.99 -7.11
N PHE A 118 14.50 7.57 -6.13
CA PHE A 118 15.84 8.12 -5.90
C PHE A 118 16.98 7.24 -6.41
N VAL A 119 16.76 5.95 -6.64
CA VAL A 119 17.81 5.01 -7.07
C VAL A 119 17.74 4.67 -8.56
N ASN A 120 16.55 4.77 -9.18
CA ASN A 120 16.36 4.40 -10.59
C ASN A 120 16.16 5.61 -11.53
N ASN A 121 16.59 6.82 -11.13
CA ASN A 121 16.61 8.04 -11.96
C ASN A 121 18.04 8.49 -12.25
#